data_AF-A0A2G2Z4B4-F1
#
_entry.id   AF-A0A2G2Z4B4-F1
#
_cell.length_a   1.000
_cell.length_b   1.000
_cell.length_c   1.000
_cell.angle_alpha   90.00
_cell.angle_beta   90.00
_cell.angle_gamma   90.00
#
_symmetry.space_group_name_H-M   'P 1'
#
loop_
_entity.id
_entity.type
_entity.pdbx_description
1 polymer ?
#
loop_
_entity_poly.entity_id
_entity_poly.type
_entity_poly.pdbx_seq_one_letter_code
_entity_poly.pdbx_strand_id
1 'polypeptide(L)'
;MTTFKKLAIFLFLSVCISSSWANTTQDDFLKCLSLKIMNSNLSISQVYTPKSSSYSTILNSFSNNLRINSDFKRIKPSIIFTPTDESQIQAAVHCSKIHDL
;
A
#
# COMPACT_ATOMS: atom_id res chain seq x y z
N MET A 1 -41.78 16.61 10.89
CA MET A 1 -40.49 17.19 11.34
C MET A 1 -39.56 16.18 12.02
N THR A 2 -40.09 15.19 12.75
CA THR A 2 -39.32 14.16 13.45
C THR A 2 -38.77 13.05 12.54
N THR A 3 -39.50 12.70 11.47
CA THR A 3 -39.10 11.68 10.48
C THR A 3 -37.89 12.10 9.64
N PHE A 4 -37.86 13.37 9.21
CA PHE A 4 -36.75 13.95 8.44
C PHE A 4 -35.45 13.97 9.25
N LYS A 5 -35.52 14.28 10.56
CA LYS A 5 -34.37 14.19 11.48
C LYS A 5 -33.84 12.76 11.62
N LYS A 6 -34.72 11.76 11.73
CA LYS A 6 -34.32 10.34 11.82
C LYS A 6 -33.62 9.87 10.54
N LEU A 7 -34.14 10.27 9.38
CA LEU A 7 -33.54 9.94 8.09
C LEU A 7 -32.16 10.58 7.92
N ALA A 8 -32.02 11.85 8.32
CA ALA A 8 -30.73 12.55 8.30
C ALA A 8 -29.69 11.91 9.23
N ILE A 9 -30.10 11.46 10.42
CA ILE A 9 -29.22 10.74 11.36
C ILE A 9 -28.78 9.40 10.78
N PHE A 10 -29.68 8.66 10.13
CA PHE A 10 -29.36 7.38 9.49
C PHE A 10 -28.37 7.55 8.32
N LEU A 11 -28.57 8.56 7.48
CA LEU A 11 -27.64 8.93 6.40
C LEU A 11 -26.26 9.32 6.93
N PHE A 12 -26.20 10.09 8.03
CA PHE A 12 -24.95 10.48 8.65
C PHE A 12 -24.19 9.27 9.23
N LEU A 13 -24.90 8.33 9.89
CA LEU A 13 -24.30 7.10 10.41
C LEU A 13 -23.75 6.20 9.30
N SER A 14 -24.45 6.10 8.16
CA SER A 14 -24.02 5.31 7.01
C SER A 14 -22.74 5.85 6.37
N VAL A 15 -22.54 7.17 6.36
CA VAL A 15 -21.32 7.81 5.83
C VAL A 15 -20.11 7.54 6.74
N CYS A 16 -20.31 7.48 8.06
CA CYS A 16 -19.22 7.26 9.01
C CYS A 16 -18.59 5.85 8.98
N ILE A 17 -19.28 4.85 8.42
CA ILE A 17 -18.78 3.46 8.36
C ILE A 17 -17.86 3.23 7.12
N SER A 18 -17.82 4.20 6.20
CA SER A 18 -17.15 4.03 4.90
C SER A 18 -15.71 4.55 4.91
N SER A 19 -14.80 3.96 5.70
CA SER A 19 -13.36 4.21 5.50
C SER A 19 -12.46 3.30 6.36
N SER A 20 -12.07 2.12 5.85
CA SER A 20 -10.84 1.44 6.30
C SER A 20 -10.28 0.35 5.35
N TRP A 21 -10.69 0.29 4.07
CA TRP A 21 -10.23 -0.79 3.17
C TRP A 21 -8.78 -0.64 2.68
N ALA A 22 -8.24 0.59 2.65
CA ALA A 22 -6.89 0.83 2.14
C ALA A 22 -5.77 0.24 3.01
N ASN A 23 -6.00 0.08 4.32
CA ASN A 23 -5.00 -0.52 5.21
C ASN A 23 -4.99 -2.05 5.12
N THR A 24 -6.13 -2.68 4.86
CA THR A 24 -6.23 -4.15 4.83
C THR A 24 -5.52 -4.73 3.61
N THR A 25 -5.66 -4.11 2.44
CA THR A 25 -5.00 -4.59 1.21
C THR A 25 -3.48 -4.52 1.27
N GLN A 26 -2.94 -3.46 1.90
CA GLN A 26 -1.50 -3.34 2.15
C GLN A 26 -0.99 -4.43 3.10
N ASP A 27 -1.65 -4.63 4.24
CA ASP A 27 -1.21 -5.63 5.22
C ASP A 27 -1.31 -7.06 4.67
N ASP A 28 -2.37 -7.34 3.90
CA ASP A 28 -2.54 -8.61 3.20
C ASP A 28 -1.48 -8.86 2.14
N PHE A 29 -1.11 -7.83 1.36
CA PHE A 29 0.02 -7.90 0.43
C PHE A 29 1.33 -8.24 1.13
N LEU A 30 1.63 -7.57 2.25
CA LEU A 30 2.87 -7.82 3.01
C LEU A 30 2.92 -9.24 3.56
N LYS A 31 1.76 -9.75 4.02
CA LYS A 31 1.62 -11.13 4.47
C LYS A 31 1.84 -12.12 3.32
N CYS A 32 1.20 -11.90 2.17
CA CYS A 32 1.38 -12.74 0.97
C CYS A 32 2.86 -12.77 0.53
N LEU A 33 3.49 -11.59 0.47
CA LEU A 33 4.87 -11.45 0.01
C LEU A 33 5.84 -12.16 0.96
N SER A 34 5.68 -11.99 2.27
CA SER A 34 6.48 -12.68 3.28
C SER A 34 6.38 -14.20 3.15
N LEU A 35 5.15 -14.72 2.99
CA LEU A 35 4.93 -16.17 2.78
C LEU A 35 5.61 -16.68 1.51
N LYS A 36 5.59 -15.92 0.41
CA LYS A 36 6.28 -16.31 -0.83
C LYS A 36 7.80 -16.32 -0.66
N ILE A 37 8.37 -15.29 -0.03
CA ILE A 37 9.81 -15.20 0.21
C ILE A 37 10.28 -16.35 1.10
N MET A 38 9.57 -16.63 2.20
CA MET A 38 9.90 -17.72 3.12
C MET A 38 9.77 -19.10 2.48
N ASN A 39 8.66 -19.38 1.78
CA ASN A 39 8.43 -20.69 1.16
C ASN A 39 9.42 -20.99 0.03
N SER A 40 9.93 -19.95 -0.64
CA SER A 40 10.88 -20.08 -1.74
C SER A 40 12.35 -19.91 -1.28
N ASN A 41 12.62 -19.81 0.03
CA ASN A 41 13.96 -19.59 0.59
C ASN A 41 14.70 -18.41 -0.07
N LEU A 42 13.97 -17.35 -0.41
CA LEU A 42 14.52 -16.15 -1.02
C LEU A 42 15.20 -15.28 0.03
N SER A 43 16.17 -14.47 -0.39
CA SER A 43 16.81 -13.53 0.53
C SER A 43 15.82 -12.50 1.06
N ILE A 44 16.13 -11.92 2.23
CA ILE A 44 15.30 -10.87 2.82
C ILE A 44 15.33 -9.63 1.94
N SER A 45 14.18 -9.29 1.34
CA SER A 45 13.94 -8.04 0.63
C SER A 45 13.64 -6.89 1.60
N GLN A 46 13.94 -5.64 1.24
CA GLN A 46 13.54 -4.48 2.04
C GLN A 46 12.20 -3.92 1.56
N VAL A 47 11.33 -3.61 2.53
CA VAL A 47 10.02 -3.01 2.34
C VAL A 47 9.95 -1.73 3.14
N TYR A 48 9.53 -0.64 2.51
CA TYR A 48 9.34 0.65 3.15
C TYR A 48 7.88 1.09 3.00
N THR A 49 7.24 1.36 4.12
CA THR A 49 5.89 1.96 4.17
C THR A 49 6.01 3.37 4.74
N PRO A 50 4.99 4.24 4.61
CA PRO A 50 5.00 5.57 5.24
C PRO A 50 5.26 5.57 6.75
N LYS A 51 5.09 4.42 7.43
CA LYS A 51 5.39 4.23 8.86
C LYS A 51 6.88 3.99 9.14
N SER A 52 7.67 3.60 8.15
CA SER A 52 9.11 3.36 8.30
C SER A 52 9.90 4.68 8.32
N SER A 53 10.86 4.81 9.25
CA SER A 53 11.68 6.02 9.38
C SER A 53 12.48 6.34 8.10
N SER A 54 12.88 5.29 7.37
CA SER A 54 13.66 5.40 6.14
C SER A 54 12.82 5.75 4.89
N TYR A 55 11.48 5.71 4.96
CA TYR A 55 10.61 5.87 3.79
C TYR A 55 10.88 7.15 3.00
N SER A 56 10.92 8.30 3.69
CA SER A 56 11.13 9.59 3.04
C SER A 56 12.51 9.68 2.38
N THR A 57 13.54 9.11 3.01
CA THR A 57 14.90 9.07 2.45
C THR A 57 14.94 8.25 1.17
N ILE A 58 14.33 7.06 1.19
CA ILE A 58 14.27 6.18 0.02
C ILE A 58 13.41 6.81 -1.09
N LEU A 59 12.23 7.34 -0.77
CA LEU A 59 11.36 8.01 -1.74
C LEU A 59 12.07 9.18 -2.42
N ASN A 60 12.78 10.02 -1.65
CA ASN A 60 13.51 11.17 -2.19
C ASN A 60 14.71 10.76 -3.05
N SER A 61 15.26 9.57 -2.88
CA SER A 61 16.34 9.08 -3.75
C SER A 61 15.87 8.89 -5.20
N PHE A 62 14.58 8.55 -5.41
CA PHE A 62 13.96 8.47 -6.73
C PHE A 62 13.67 9.84 -7.34
N SER A 63 13.47 10.89 -6.52
CA SER A 63 13.11 12.24 -6.98
C SER A 63 14.14 12.89 -7.91
N ASN A 64 15.38 12.40 -7.94
CA ASN A 64 16.43 12.90 -8.82
C ASN A 64 16.39 12.27 -10.24
N ASN A 65 15.48 11.34 -10.50
CA ASN A 65 15.32 10.75 -11.83
C ASN A 65 14.47 11.68 -12.71
N LEU A 66 15.06 12.26 -13.76
CA LEU A 66 14.39 13.18 -14.68
C LEU A 66 13.17 12.57 -15.42
N ARG A 67 13.04 11.23 -15.43
CA ARG A 67 11.85 10.55 -15.99
C ARG A 67 10.65 10.57 -15.04
N ILE A 68 10.88 10.91 -13.77
CA ILE A 68 9.87 10.98 -12.72
C ILE A 68 9.34 12.42 -12.71
N ASN A 69 8.21 12.62 -13.40
CA ASN A 69 7.55 13.92 -13.51
C ASN A 69 7.22 14.51 -12.13
N SER A 70 7.02 15.83 -12.09
CA SER A 70 6.66 16.60 -10.89
C SER A 70 5.46 16.03 -10.11
N ASP A 71 4.59 15.25 -10.75
CA ASP A 71 3.46 14.57 -10.10
C ASP A 71 3.84 13.38 -9.21
N PHE A 72 5.07 12.88 -9.25
CA PHE A 72 5.53 11.83 -8.33
C PHE A 72 5.49 12.27 -6.87
N LYS A 73 5.74 13.56 -6.60
CA LYS A 73 5.58 14.10 -5.25
C LYS A 73 4.11 14.12 -4.82
N ARG A 74 3.17 14.12 -5.78
CA ARG A 74 1.71 14.09 -5.58
C ARG A 74 1.21 12.66 -5.36
N ILE A 75 1.78 11.67 -6.07
CA ILE A 75 1.43 10.24 -5.95
C ILE A 75 2.47 9.55 -5.07
N LYS A 76 2.29 9.64 -3.75
CA LYS A 76 3.16 8.92 -2.80
C LYS A 76 2.72 7.45 -2.71
N PRO A 77 3.63 6.49 -2.95
CA PRO A 77 3.28 5.07 -2.92
C PRO A 77 3.01 4.60 -1.49
N SER A 78 2.00 3.75 -1.30
CA SER A 78 1.71 3.12 0.01
C SER A 78 2.81 2.15 0.44
N ILE A 79 3.54 1.57 -0.52
CA ILE A 79 4.62 0.60 -0.31
C ILE A 79 5.74 0.86 -1.32
N ILE A 80 6.99 0.87 -0.86
CA ILE A 80 8.18 0.79 -1.70
C ILE A 80 8.84 -0.56 -1.44
N PHE A 81 8.96 -1.36 -2.50
CA PHE A 81 9.57 -2.68 -2.45
C PHE A 81 10.89 -2.67 -3.21
N THR A 82 11.97 -3.12 -2.57
CA THR A 82 13.29 -3.21 -3.19
C THR A 82 13.74 -4.68 -3.22
N PRO A 83 13.45 -5.40 -4.32
CA PRO A 83 13.86 -6.80 -4.47
C PRO A 83 15.37 -6.90 -4.73
N THR A 84 15.95 -8.03 -4.32
CA THR A 84 17.38 -8.36 -4.55
C THR A 84 17.58 -9.44 -5.62
N ASP A 85 16.50 -10.12 -6.03
CA ASP A 85 16.51 -11.13 -7.09
C ASP A 85 15.22 -11.07 -7.94
N GLU A 86 15.24 -11.70 -9.11
CA GLU A 86 14.10 -11.69 -10.05
C GLU A 86 12.88 -12.44 -9.52
N SER A 87 13.08 -13.48 -8.71
CA SER A 87 11.99 -14.28 -8.17
C SER A 87 11.15 -13.51 -7.14
N GLN A 88 11.77 -12.59 -6.41
CA GLN A 88 11.07 -11.64 -5.54
C GLN A 88 10.17 -10.68 -6.32
N ILE A 89 10.55 -10.29 -7.55
CA ILE A 89 9.69 -9.48 -8.42
C ILE A 89 8.43 -10.27 -8.78
N GLN A 90 8.58 -11.55 -9.15
CA GLN A 90 7.44 -12.42 -9.48
C GLN A 90 6.50 -12.58 -8.27
N ALA A 91 7.07 -12.76 -7.07
CA ALA A 91 6.29 -12.83 -5.83
C ALA A 91 5.50 -11.53 -5.57
N ALA A 92 6.14 -10.37 -5.72
CA ALA A 92 5.47 -9.07 -5.56
C ALA A 92 4.34 -8.88 -6.58
N VAL A 93 4.59 -9.15 -7.86
CA VAL A 93 3.55 -9.06 -8.91
C VAL A 93 2.36 -10.00 -8.62
N HIS A 94 2.63 -11.21 -8.14
CA HIS A 94 1.59 -12.15 -7.76
C HIS A 94 0.73 -11.62 -6.60
N CYS A 95 1.36 -11.15 -5.53
CA CYS A 95 0.65 -10.63 -4.36
C CYS A 95 -0.11 -9.34 -4.67
N SER A 96 0.43 -8.43 -5.48
CA SER A 96 -0.28 -7.23 -5.94
C SER A 96 -1.57 -7.57 -6.67
N LYS A 97 -1.53 -8.57 -7.57
CA LYS A 97 -2.73 -9.03 -8.31
C LYS A 97 -3.81 -9.61 -7.40
N ILE A 98 -3.43 -10.33 -6.34
CA ILE A 98 -4.39 -10.97 -5.43
C ILE A 98 -5.07 -9.93 -4.53
N HIS A 99 -4.37 -8.86 -4.18
CA HIS A 99 -4.82 -7.86 -3.22
C HIS A 99 -5.22 -6.50 -3.84
N ASP A 100 -5.33 -6.45 -5.17
CA ASP A 100 -5.78 -5.28 -5.95
C ASP A 100 -4.95 -4.02 -5.68
N LEU A 101 -3.62 -4.17 -5.76
CA LEU A 101 -2.61 -3.09 -5.64
C LEU A 101 -1.96 -2.71 -6.97
#